data_AF-X0KHT5-F1
#
_entry.id   AF-X0KHT5-F1
#
_cell.length_a   1.000
_cell.length_b   1.000
_cell.length_c   1.000
_cell.angle_alpha   90.00
_cell.angle_beta   90.00
_cell.angle_gamma   90.00
#
_symmetry.space_group_name_H-M   'P 1'
#
loop_
_entity.id
_entity.type
_entity.pdbx_description
1 polymer ?
#
loop_
_entity_poly.entity_id
_entity_poly.type
_entity_poly.pdbx_seq_one_letter_code
_entity_poly.pdbx_strand_id
1 'polypeptide(L)'
;MNTPPASIERPETRQFCDQNFSTRLARGIDRAVQERSEATPEPEFAHEASEDNYQYACEQLHGHFTPDQIHCYRKRINDAEYWEQEAKCYQNALPTHDRMPEGTITSTSEPEWKQLAQSFRETLCDLGFSASKIQCLRWCIPSQTYWQREAELLEPLSRAKEYKLILQWSREAQQKQRRSSRRSVQGRPASSCTDAPVSSRTRSKTVQSGISGNKLRDAKRISAKSSERRPAYRYAF
;
A
#
# COMPACT_ATOMS: atom_id res chain seq x y z
N MET A 1 -38.08 73.15 28.51
CA MET A 1 -39.01 72.03 28.76
C MET A 1 -38.68 70.93 27.76
N ASN A 2 -37.78 70.02 28.11
CA ASN A 2 -37.31 68.93 27.24
C ASN A 2 -37.68 67.60 27.88
N THR A 3 -38.73 66.96 27.35
CA THR A 3 -39.19 65.64 27.80
C THR A 3 -38.53 64.57 26.93
N PRO A 4 -37.86 63.55 27.48
CA PRO A 4 -37.29 62.46 26.68
C PRO A 4 -38.42 61.52 26.20
N PRO A 5 -38.24 60.84 25.04
CA PRO A 5 -39.22 59.89 24.55
C PRO A 5 -39.20 58.61 25.42
N ALA A 6 -40.39 58.08 25.64
CA ALA A 6 -40.65 56.90 26.46
C ALA A 6 -39.86 55.67 25.99
N SER A 7 -39.35 54.93 26.97
CA SER A 7 -38.70 53.64 26.83
C SER A 7 -39.53 52.69 25.98
N ILE A 8 -38.96 52.26 24.86
CA ILE A 8 -39.46 51.12 24.08
C ILE A 8 -39.24 49.88 24.94
N GLU A 9 -40.32 49.28 25.42
CA GLU A 9 -40.30 47.98 26.08
C GLU A 9 -39.68 46.96 25.12
N ARG A 10 -38.50 46.45 25.46
CA ARG A 10 -37.93 45.29 24.79
C ARG A 10 -38.83 44.10 25.11
N PRO A 11 -39.42 43.43 24.11
CA PRO A 11 -40.10 42.18 24.37
C PRO A 11 -39.07 41.18 24.89
N GLU A 12 -39.32 40.64 26.07
CA GLU A 12 -38.57 39.51 26.61
C GLU A 12 -38.59 38.39 25.56
N THR A 13 -37.47 38.18 24.87
CA THR A 13 -37.20 36.94 24.15
C THR A 13 -37.05 35.83 25.19
N ARG A 14 -38.17 35.40 25.77
CA ARG A 14 -38.25 34.11 26.45
C ARG A 14 -37.95 33.06 25.40
N GLN A 15 -36.76 32.49 25.53
CA GLN A 15 -36.33 31.24 24.95
C GLN A 15 -37.37 30.16 25.26
N PHE A 16 -38.44 30.11 24.47
CA PHE A 16 -39.10 28.85 24.20
C PHE A 16 -38.13 28.08 23.31
N CYS A 17 -37.24 27.32 23.95
CA CYS A 17 -36.69 26.13 23.33
C CYS A 17 -37.89 25.23 23.06
N ASP A 18 -38.50 25.44 21.89
CA ASP A 18 -39.68 24.77 21.42
C ASP A 18 -39.30 23.28 21.37
N GLN A 19 -39.80 22.47 22.32
CA GLN A 19 -39.64 21.01 22.28
C GLN A 19 -40.16 20.44 20.95
N ASN A 20 -40.99 21.21 20.26
CA ASN A 20 -41.47 20.95 18.91
C ASN A 20 -40.38 21.11 17.83
N PHE A 21 -39.36 21.95 18.05
CA PHE A 21 -38.26 22.13 17.11
C PHE A 21 -37.31 20.93 17.14
N SER A 22 -36.90 20.47 18.33
CA SER A 22 -36.01 19.31 18.45
C SER A 22 -36.65 18.04 17.90
N THR A 23 -37.94 17.83 18.15
CA THR A 23 -38.70 16.69 17.63
C THR A 23 -38.91 16.76 16.11
N ARG A 24 -39.15 17.94 15.55
CA ARG A 24 -39.22 18.15 14.09
C ARG A 24 -37.86 17.95 13.42
N LEU A 25 -36.79 18.43 14.04
CA LEU A 25 -35.43 18.27 13.55
C LEU A 25 -35.01 16.80 13.56
N ALA A 26 -35.24 16.08 14.66
CA ALA A 26 -34.96 14.65 14.75
C ALA A 26 -35.71 13.86 13.68
N ARG A 27 -37.03 14.09 13.53
CA ARG A 27 -37.84 13.46 12.49
C ARG A 27 -37.38 13.79 11.08
N GLY A 28 -36.90 15.02 10.84
CA GLY A 28 -36.34 15.44 9.56
C GLY A 28 -35.03 14.73 9.23
N ILE A 29 -34.16 14.54 10.23
CA ILE A 29 -32.92 13.78 10.10
C ILE A 29 -33.23 12.31 9.79
N ASP A 30 -34.13 11.69 10.55
CA ASP A 30 -34.53 10.29 10.34
C ASP A 30 -35.09 10.07 8.94
N ARG A 31 -35.98 10.97 8.49
CA ARG A 31 -36.52 10.93 7.12
C ARG A 31 -35.43 11.09 6.07
N ALA A 32 -34.48 12.01 6.25
CA ALA A 32 -33.39 12.21 5.30
C ALA A 32 -32.42 11.01 5.25
N VAL A 33 -32.20 10.34 6.38
CA VAL A 33 -31.43 9.09 6.45
C VAL A 33 -32.18 7.98 5.70
N GLN A 34 -33.48 7.86 5.91
CA GLN A 34 -34.32 6.87 5.26
C GLN A 34 -34.42 7.09 3.74
N GLU A 35 -34.69 8.32 3.30
CA GLU A 35 -34.70 8.70 1.88
C GLU A 35 -33.36 8.39 1.20
N ARG A 36 -32.23 8.56 1.90
CA ARG A 36 -30.90 8.18 1.38
C ARG A 36 -30.72 6.67 1.28
N SER A 37 -31.13 5.90 2.29
CA SER A 37 -31.06 4.44 2.20
C SER A 37 -31.97 3.87 1.11
N GLU A 38 -33.11 4.52 0.84
CA GLU A 38 -34.05 4.11 -0.21
C GLU A 38 -33.58 4.56 -1.61
N ALA A 39 -32.96 5.75 -1.73
CA ALA A 39 -32.43 6.26 -3.00
C ALA A 39 -31.13 5.56 -3.42
N THR A 40 -30.38 5.05 -2.46
CA THR A 40 -29.16 4.25 -2.66
C THR A 40 -29.29 2.96 -1.88
N PRO A 41 -30.11 2.00 -2.35
CA PRO A 41 -30.19 0.69 -1.72
C PRO A 41 -28.79 0.07 -1.74
N GLU A 42 -28.39 -0.53 -0.62
CA GLU A 42 -27.13 -1.27 -0.58
C GLU A 42 -27.19 -2.39 -1.63
N PRO A 43 -26.13 -2.58 -2.43
CA PRO A 43 -26.09 -3.66 -3.40
C PRO A 43 -26.26 -5.00 -2.69
N GLU A 44 -27.36 -5.69 -2.95
CA GLU A 44 -27.55 -7.08 -2.55
C GLU A 44 -26.63 -7.94 -3.43
N PHE A 45 -25.43 -8.23 -2.93
CA PHE A 45 -24.55 -9.17 -3.59
C PHE A 45 -25.13 -10.58 -3.43
N ALA A 46 -25.54 -11.17 -4.55
CA ALA A 46 -26.03 -12.53 -4.58
C ALA A 46 -24.94 -13.49 -4.07
N HIS A 47 -25.12 -13.95 -2.83
CA HIS A 47 -24.34 -14.97 -2.13
C HIS A 47 -22.89 -14.63 -1.75
N GLU A 48 -22.66 -14.72 -0.43
CA GLU A 48 -21.39 -14.75 0.33
C GLU A 48 -20.50 -15.96 0.03
N ALA A 49 -20.54 -16.47 -1.20
CA ALA A 49 -19.60 -17.46 -1.72
C ALA A 49 -18.97 -16.89 -2.99
N SER A 50 -18.38 -15.68 -2.90
CA SER A 50 -17.35 -15.35 -3.87
C SER A 50 -16.28 -16.40 -3.69
N GLU A 51 -16.18 -17.36 -4.62
CA GLU A 51 -14.99 -18.20 -4.72
C GLU A 51 -13.79 -17.28 -4.59
N ASP A 52 -13.02 -17.47 -3.52
CA ASP A 52 -11.86 -16.62 -3.25
C ASP A 52 -11.00 -16.63 -4.51
N ASN A 53 -10.95 -15.49 -5.20
CA ASN A 53 -10.12 -15.37 -6.39
C ASN A 53 -8.69 -15.16 -5.90
N TYR A 54 -8.02 -16.27 -5.57
CA TYR A 54 -6.67 -16.26 -5.04
C TYR A 54 -5.66 -15.65 -6.01
N GLN A 55 -5.94 -15.73 -7.32
CA GLN A 55 -5.14 -15.05 -8.33
C GLN A 55 -5.18 -13.52 -8.13
N TYR A 56 -6.36 -12.95 -7.96
CA TYR A 56 -6.52 -11.53 -7.66
C TYR A 56 -5.94 -11.15 -6.30
N ALA A 57 -6.14 -11.98 -5.27
CA ALA A 57 -5.50 -11.78 -3.96
C ALA A 57 -3.97 -11.75 -4.08
N CYS A 58 -3.38 -12.65 -4.86
CA CYS A 58 -1.96 -12.64 -5.17
C CYS A 58 -1.54 -11.37 -5.91
N GLU A 59 -2.31 -10.89 -6.88
CA GLU A 59 -2.02 -9.64 -7.59
C GLU A 59 -1.88 -8.46 -6.62
N GLN A 60 -2.81 -8.36 -5.66
CA GLN A 60 -2.74 -7.32 -4.63
C GLN A 60 -1.54 -7.51 -3.69
N LEU A 61 -1.31 -8.73 -3.22
CA LEU A 61 -0.18 -9.06 -2.35
C LEU A 61 1.18 -8.80 -3.01
N HIS A 62 1.28 -9.02 -4.33
CA HIS A 62 2.47 -8.72 -5.13
C HIS A 62 2.84 -7.24 -5.09
N GLY A 63 1.85 -6.35 -5.04
CA GLY A 63 2.06 -4.90 -4.93
C GLY A 63 2.85 -4.47 -3.68
N HIS A 64 2.87 -5.30 -2.62
CA HIS A 64 3.64 -5.01 -1.41
C HIS A 64 5.13 -5.32 -1.55
N PHE A 65 5.58 -6.01 -2.61
CA PHE A 65 6.93 -6.54 -2.73
C PHE A 65 7.57 -6.22 -4.08
N THR A 66 8.90 -6.24 -4.11
CA THR A 66 9.62 -6.20 -5.39
C THR A 66 9.57 -7.58 -6.05
N PRO A 67 9.65 -7.68 -7.39
CA PRO A 67 9.66 -8.97 -8.10
C PRO A 67 10.74 -9.94 -7.59
N ASP A 68 11.91 -9.43 -7.24
CA ASP A 68 13.01 -10.24 -6.68
C ASP A 68 12.69 -10.81 -5.29
N GLN A 69 12.02 -10.02 -4.45
CA GLN A 69 11.58 -10.48 -3.13
C GLN A 69 10.54 -11.59 -3.26
N ILE A 70 9.56 -11.41 -4.15
CA ILE A 70 8.53 -12.40 -4.43
C ILE A 70 9.18 -13.69 -4.89
N HIS A 71 10.08 -13.63 -5.88
CA HIS A 71 10.80 -14.80 -6.35
C HIS A 71 11.57 -15.50 -5.21
N CYS A 72 12.23 -14.74 -4.31
CA CYS A 72 12.90 -15.32 -3.15
C CYS A 72 11.94 -15.97 -2.15
N TYR A 73 10.76 -15.38 -1.92
CA TYR A 73 9.77 -15.98 -1.02
C TYR A 73 9.19 -17.26 -1.60
N ARG A 74 8.83 -17.26 -2.89
CA ARG A 74 8.29 -18.43 -3.58
C ARG A 74 9.20 -19.65 -3.51
N LYS A 75 10.52 -19.47 -3.48
CA LYS A 75 11.47 -20.57 -3.24
C LYS A 75 11.24 -21.33 -1.93
N ARG A 76 10.47 -20.79 -0.99
CA ARG A 76 10.10 -21.43 0.29
C ARG A 76 8.84 -22.30 0.20
N ILE A 77 8.14 -22.27 -0.94
CA ILE A 77 6.99 -23.15 -1.18
C ILE A 77 7.52 -24.57 -1.39
N ASN A 78 7.07 -25.47 -0.52
CA ASN A 78 7.42 -26.89 -0.52
C ASN A 78 6.20 -27.72 -0.93
N ASP A 79 5.65 -27.42 -2.10
CA ASP A 79 4.48 -28.10 -2.66
C ASP A 79 4.83 -28.55 -4.08
N ALA A 80 4.75 -29.86 -4.33
CA ALA A 80 5.11 -30.45 -5.62
C ALA A 80 4.12 -30.04 -6.72
N GLU A 81 2.82 -30.00 -6.43
CA GLU A 81 1.77 -29.64 -7.39
C GLU A 81 1.93 -28.17 -7.82
N TYR A 82 2.32 -27.30 -6.89
CA TYR A 82 2.63 -25.90 -7.19
C TYR A 82 3.72 -25.77 -8.25
N TRP A 83 4.85 -26.46 -8.06
CA TRP A 83 5.97 -26.41 -9.00
C TRP A 83 5.68 -27.17 -10.31
N GLU A 84 4.89 -28.23 -10.26
CA GLU A 84 4.42 -28.95 -11.44
C GLU A 84 3.58 -28.04 -12.35
N GLN A 85 2.60 -27.31 -11.79
CA GLN A 85 1.77 -26.38 -12.55
C GLN A 85 2.61 -25.28 -13.22
N GLU A 86 3.57 -24.71 -12.50
CA GLU A 86 4.47 -23.71 -13.07
C GLU A 86 5.39 -24.30 -14.14
N ALA A 87 5.96 -25.48 -13.92
CA ALA A 87 6.79 -26.17 -14.91
C ALA A 87 6.02 -26.45 -16.20
N LYS A 88 4.80 -26.99 -16.10
CA LYS A 88 3.92 -27.23 -17.26
C LYS A 88 3.59 -25.93 -17.99
N CYS A 89 3.34 -24.84 -17.26
CA CYS A 89 3.10 -23.52 -17.85
C CYS A 89 4.30 -23.07 -18.70
N TYR A 90 5.52 -23.19 -18.18
CA TYR A 90 6.73 -22.83 -18.92
C TYR A 90 7.01 -23.76 -20.09
N GLN A 91 6.85 -25.08 -19.91
CA GLN A 91 6.99 -26.07 -20.99
C GLN A 91 6.05 -25.77 -22.16
N ASN A 92 4.79 -25.41 -21.86
CA ASN A 92 3.81 -25.06 -22.88
C ASN A 92 4.17 -23.77 -23.64
N ALA A 93 4.99 -22.89 -23.05
CA ALA A 93 5.47 -21.69 -23.72
C ALA A 93 6.71 -21.96 -24.61
N LEU A 94 7.40 -23.09 -24.44
CA LEU A 94 8.54 -23.47 -25.28
C LEU A 94 8.08 -23.82 -26.71
N PRO A 95 8.92 -23.58 -27.72
CA PRO A 95 8.65 -24.01 -29.08
C PRO A 95 8.63 -25.54 -29.17
N THR A 96 7.87 -26.10 -30.11
CA THR A 96 7.58 -27.54 -30.19
C THR A 96 8.81 -28.44 -30.23
N HIS A 97 9.94 -27.96 -30.77
CA HIS A 97 11.19 -28.73 -30.83
C HIS A 97 11.93 -28.82 -29.49
N ASP A 98 11.74 -27.84 -28.60
CA ASP A 98 12.34 -27.81 -27.26
C ASP A 98 11.39 -28.38 -26.19
N ARG A 99 10.15 -28.71 -26.57
CA ARG A 99 9.19 -29.34 -25.65
C ARG A 99 9.60 -30.79 -25.41
N MET A 100 9.75 -31.13 -24.12
CA MET A 100 9.85 -32.54 -23.74
C MET A 100 8.55 -33.28 -24.11
N PRO A 101 8.63 -34.55 -24.55
CA PRO A 101 7.44 -35.35 -24.85
C PRO A 101 6.55 -35.50 -23.62
N GLU A 102 5.23 -35.33 -23.80
CA GLU A 102 4.23 -35.61 -22.76
C GLU A 102 4.42 -37.06 -22.27
N GLY A 103 4.66 -37.23 -20.96
CA GLY A 103 4.94 -38.54 -20.35
C GLY A 103 6.42 -38.81 -20.00
N THR A 104 7.35 -37.96 -20.43
CA THR A 104 8.78 -38.10 -20.04
C THR A 104 9.03 -37.57 -18.62
N ILE A 105 8.20 -36.63 -18.16
CA ILE A 105 8.34 -36.03 -16.84
C ILE A 105 7.56 -36.89 -15.84
N THR A 106 8.21 -37.90 -15.30
CA THR A 106 7.69 -38.73 -14.20
C THR A 106 8.16 -38.25 -12.83
N SER A 107 8.61 -36.99 -12.74
CA SER A 107 9.04 -36.41 -11.47
C SER A 107 7.88 -36.44 -10.48
N THR A 108 8.17 -36.98 -9.30
CA THR A 108 7.19 -37.11 -8.21
C THR A 108 7.58 -36.27 -7.00
N SER A 109 8.81 -35.78 -6.94
CA SER A 109 9.33 -35.03 -5.81
C SER A 109 9.27 -33.51 -6.04
N GLU A 110 8.94 -32.75 -5.00
CA GLU A 110 8.98 -31.28 -4.98
C GLU A 110 10.31 -30.67 -5.50
N PRO A 111 11.50 -31.14 -5.05
CA PRO A 111 12.75 -30.52 -5.47
C PRO A 111 13.03 -30.73 -6.97
N GLU A 112 12.62 -31.87 -7.54
CA GLU A 112 12.74 -32.12 -8.97
C GLU A 112 11.85 -31.17 -9.78
N TRP A 113 10.58 -31.02 -9.40
CA TRP A 113 9.66 -30.11 -10.07
C TRP A 113 10.15 -28.66 -10.03
N LYS A 114 10.67 -28.24 -8.88
CA LYS A 114 11.25 -26.91 -8.70
C LYS A 114 12.49 -26.69 -9.57
N GLN A 115 13.37 -27.69 -9.65
CA GLN A 115 14.53 -27.65 -10.53
C GLN A 115 14.11 -27.57 -12.00
N LEU A 116 13.07 -28.30 -12.38
CA LEU A 116 12.54 -28.36 -13.74
C LEU A 116 11.81 -27.07 -14.14
N ALA A 117 11.04 -26.46 -13.23
CA ALA A 117 10.47 -25.12 -13.43
C ALA A 117 11.57 -24.07 -13.61
N GLN A 118 12.65 -24.17 -12.84
CA GLN A 118 13.81 -23.26 -12.95
C GLN A 118 14.57 -23.45 -14.27
N SER A 119 14.80 -24.69 -14.71
CA SER A 119 15.49 -24.94 -15.99
C SER A 119 14.66 -24.44 -17.18
N PHE A 120 13.35 -24.68 -17.21
CA PHE A 120 12.49 -24.12 -18.26
C PHE A 120 12.46 -22.59 -18.25
N ARG A 121 12.48 -21.98 -17.07
CA ARG A 121 12.60 -20.52 -16.97
C ARG A 121 13.91 -20.01 -17.55
N GLU A 122 15.03 -20.69 -17.30
CA GLU A 122 16.33 -20.36 -17.87
C GLU A 122 16.32 -20.53 -19.39
N THR A 123 15.79 -21.64 -19.91
CA THR A 123 15.62 -21.85 -21.35
C THR A 123 14.76 -20.76 -22.00
N LEU A 124 13.66 -20.33 -21.35
CA LEU A 124 12.85 -19.21 -21.85
C LEU A 124 13.66 -17.91 -21.91
N CYS A 125 14.49 -17.63 -20.90
CA CYS A 125 15.40 -16.48 -20.93
C CYS A 125 16.41 -16.59 -22.09
N ASP A 126 16.98 -17.77 -22.33
CA ASP A 126 17.93 -18.01 -23.43
C ASP A 126 17.28 -17.84 -24.81
N LEU A 127 15.99 -18.17 -24.93
CA LEU A 127 15.16 -17.90 -26.11
C LEU A 127 14.74 -16.41 -26.22
N GLY A 128 15.20 -15.55 -25.32
CA GLY A 128 14.98 -14.10 -25.37
C GLY A 128 13.71 -13.62 -24.68
N PHE A 129 13.05 -14.44 -23.86
CA PHE A 129 11.91 -13.97 -23.06
C PHE A 129 12.41 -13.07 -21.94
N SER A 130 11.83 -11.86 -21.84
CA SER A 130 12.09 -10.98 -20.71
C SER A 130 11.47 -11.52 -19.43
N ALA A 131 12.03 -11.14 -18.27
CA ALA A 131 11.46 -11.52 -16.97
C ALA A 131 9.98 -11.11 -16.82
N SER A 132 9.59 -9.98 -17.40
CA SER A 132 8.19 -9.54 -17.43
C SER A 132 7.31 -10.46 -18.28
N LYS A 133 7.79 -10.95 -19.42
CA LYS A 133 7.03 -11.87 -20.27
C LYS A 133 6.85 -13.23 -19.61
N ILE A 134 7.88 -13.73 -18.92
CA ILE A 134 7.81 -14.95 -18.11
C ILE A 134 6.78 -14.79 -16.98
N GLN A 135 6.76 -13.62 -16.33
CA GLN A 135 5.75 -13.30 -15.33
C GLN A 135 4.33 -13.28 -15.92
N CYS A 136 4.14 -12.75 -17.13
CA CYS A 136 2.86 -12.80 -17.82
C CYS A 136 2.39 -14.23 -18.10
N LEU A 137 3.30 -15.12 -18.54
CA LEU A 137 2.98 -16.55 -18.71
C LEU A 137 2.48 -17.16 -17.41
N ARG A 138 3.15 -16.87 -16.30
CA ARG A 138 2.77 -17.37 -14.97
C ARG A 138 1.40 -16.87 -14.54
N TRP A 139 1.04 -15.62 -14.87
CA TRP A 139 -0.30 -15.10 -14.63
C TRP A 139 -1.40 -15.79 -15.47
N CYS A 140 -1.05 -16.58 -16.48
CA CYS A 140 -2.00 -17.39 -17.23
C CYS A 140 -2.27 -18.77 -16.60
N ILE A 141 -1.69 -19.11 -15.45
CA ILE A 141 -1.95 -20.37 -14.75
C ILE A 141 -3.40 -20.34 -14.19
N PRO A 142 -4.30 -21.24 -14.63
CA PRO A 142 -5.72 -21.20 -14.24
C PRO A 142 -6.00 -21.85 -12.88
N SER A 143 -5.02 -22.51 -12.26
CA SER A 143 -5.22 -23.27 -11.03
C SER A 143 -5.38 -22.36 -9.81
N GLN A 144 -6.55 -22.40 -9.15
CA GLN A 144 -6.77 -21.67 -7.90
C GLN A 144 -5.94 -22.21 -6.74
N THR A 145 -5.68 -23.52 -6.69
CA THR A 145 -4.83 -24.12 -5.63
C THR A 145 -3.39 -23.63 -5.72
N TYR A 146 -2.88 -23.42 -6.94
CA TYR A 146 -1.57 -22.81 -7.17
C TYR A 146 -1.50 -21.39 -6.57
N TRP A 147 -2.51 -20.55 -6.84
CA TRP A 147 -2.55 -19.19 -6.32
C TRP A 147 -2.82 -19.15 -4.82
N GLN A 148 -3.63 -20.07 -4.30
CA GLN A 148 -3.88 -20.19 -2.86
C GLN A 148 -2.58 -20.43 -2.09
N ARG A 149 -1.71 -21.35 -2.56
CA ARG A 149 -0.40 -21.58 -1.93
C ARG A 149 0.49 -20.34 -1.90
N GLU A 150 0.46 -19.56 -2.96
CA GLU A 150 1.23 -18.32 -3.03
C GLU A 150 0.63 -17.23 -2.12
N ALA A 151 -0.70 -17.14 -2.04
CA ALA A 151 -1.39 -16.22 -1.13
C ALA A 151 -1.12 -16.56 0.34
N GLU A 152 -1.24 -17.83 0.72
CA GLU A 152 -0.94 -18.35 2.07
C GLU A 152 0.48 -17.99 2.52
N LEU A 153 1.44 -17.96 1.59
CA LEU A 153 2.81 -17.53 1.86
C LEU A 153 2.95 -16.01 1.98
N LEU A 154 2.36 -15.26 1.06
CA LEU A 154 2.59 -13.81 0.94
C LEU A 154 1.78 -12.99 1.95
N GLU A 155 0.60 -13.45 2.33
CA GLU A 155 -0.29 -12.76 3.27
C GLU A 155 0.37 -12.45 4.62
N PRO A 156 0.92 -13.43 5.38
CA PRO A 156 1.57 -13.13 6.65
C PRO A 156 2.80 -12.22 6.50
N LEU A 157 3.52 -12.33 5.38
CA LEU A 157 4.66 -11.47 5.07
C LEU A 157 4.22 -10.02 4.83
N SER A 158 3.08 -9.81 4.15
CA SER A 158 2.53 -8.48 3.87
C SER A 158 2.08 -7.81 5.17
N ARG A 159 1.29 -8.51 6.00
CA ARG A 159 0.83 -8.04 7.31
C ARG A 159 2.00 -7.65 8.21
N ALA A 160 3.06 -8.47 8.25
CA ALA A 160 4.27 -8.17 9.02
C ALA A 160 5.00 -6.91 8.52
N LYS A 161 4.99 -6.65 7.20
CA LYS A 161 5.59 -5.45 6.60
C LYS A 161 4.76 -4.21 6.91
N GLU A 162 3.45 -4.29 6.76
CA GLU A 162 2.50 -3.21 7.10
C GLU A 162 2.59 -2.84 8.58
N TYR A 163 2.62 -3.83 9.47
CA TYR A 163 2.77 -3.58 10.90
C TYR A 163 4.06 -2.81 11.23
N LYS A 164 5.19 -3.17 10.59
CA LYS A 164 6.44 -2.42 10.74
C LYS A 164 6.32 -0.98 10.27
N LEU A 165 5.61 -0.74 9.17
CA LEU A 165 5.37 0.60 8.62
C LEU A 165 4.50 1.44 9.58
N ILE A 166 3.41 0.85 10.09
CA ILE A 166 2.53 1.50 11.07
C ILE A 166 3.31 1.89 12.33
N LEU A 167 4.17 1.01 12.84
CA LEU A 167 5.02 1.32 13.99
C LEU A 167 6.00 2.48 13.70
N GLN A 168 6.58 2.54 12.50
CA GLN A 168 7.46 3.64 12.10
C GLN A 168 6.69 4.97 12.04
N TRP A 169 5.54 5.00 11.38
CA TRP A 169 4.70 6.19 11.29
C TRP A 169 4.20 6.67 12.65
N SER A 170 3.83 5.74 13.54
CA SER A 170 3.44 6.07 14.92
C SER A 170 4.57 6.77 15.67
N ARG A 171 5.81 6.27 15.58
CA ARG A 171 6.98 6.89 16.20
C ARG A 171 7.27 8.27 15.62
N GLU A 172 7.20 8.42 14.30
CA GLU A 172 7.42 9.70 13.63
C GLU A 172 6.35 10.74 14.02
N ALA A 173 5.08 10.34 14.08
CA ALA A 173 3.99 11.19 14.53
C ALA A 173 4.21 11.66 15.97
N GLN A 174 4.61 10.76 16.86
CA GLN A 174 4.92 11.09 18.25
C GLN A 174 6.12 12.06 18.37
N GLN A 175 7.17 11.87 17.55
CA GLN A 175 8.32 12.78 17.52
C GLN A 175 7.92 14.18 17.01
N LYS A 176 7.09 14.25 15.96
CA LYS A 176 6.56 15.52 15.45
C LYS A 176 5.73 16.24 16.50
N GLN A 177 4.86 15.53 17.22
CA GLN A 177 4.07 16.09 18.31
C GLN A 177 4.95 16.62 19.45
N ARG A 178 6.00 15.90 19.86
CA ARG A 178 6.94 16.38 20.88
C ARG A 178 7.66 17.66 20.47
N ARG A 179 8.03 17.79 19.18
CA ARG A 179 8.68 18.99 18.65
C ARG A 179 7.73 20.19 18.60
N SER A 180 6.47 20.01 18.21
CA SER A 180 5.48 21.08 18.22
C SER A 180 5.15 21.55 19.64
N SER A 181 5.01 20.63 20.60
CA SER A 181 4.80 20.98 22.01
C SER A 181 5.99 21.75 22.62
N ARG A 182 7.24 21.40 22.28
CA ARG A 182 8.41 22.17 22.76
C ARG A 182 8.47 23.58 22.16
N ARG A 183 8.04 23.74 20.91
CA ARG A 183 8.05 25.05 20.23
C ARG A 183 6.99 26.00 20.78
N SER A 184 5.85 25.50 21.29
CA SER A 184 4.84 26.36 21.93
C SER A 184 5.26 26.85 23.32
N VAL A 185 6.11 26.10 24.03
CA VAL A 185 6.57 26.48 25.39
C VAL A 185 7.68 27.54 25.36
N GLN A 186 8.50 27.60 24.31
CA GLN A 186 9.58 28.61 24.17
C GLN A 186 9.21 29.83 23.31
N GLY A 187 7.98 29.90 22.80
CA GLY A 187 7.52 30.94 21.88
C GLY A 187 6.48 31.88 22.49
N ARG A 188 6.80 32.54 23.61
CA ARG A 188 6.10 33.77 24.01
C ARG A 188 7.15 34.86 24.26
N PRO A 189 7.65 35.56 23.22
CA PRO A 189 8.23 36.86 23.47
C PRO A 189 7.10 37.73 24.00
N ALA A 190 7.23 38.21 25.24
CA ALA A 190 6.47 39.33 25.72
C ALA A 190 6.89 40.55 24.87
N SER A 191 6.28 40.75 23.70
CA SER A 191 6.37 42.03 23.01
C SER A 191 5.28 42.91 23.61
N SER A 192 5.74 43.79 24.51
CA SER A 192 5.05 45.00 24.93
C SER A 192 4.31 45.66 23.78
N CYS A 193 3.08 46.11 24.05
CA CYS A 193 2.37 47.11 23.27
C CYS A 193 3.31 48.24 22.85
N THR A 194 3.31 48.58 21.57
CA THR A 194 3.25 49.96 21.08
C THR A 194 2.87 49.96 19.60
N ASP A 195 2.14 51.00 19.23
CA ASP A 195 1.26 51.10 18.08
C ASP A 195 1.89 51.07 16.67
N ALA A 196 1.03 50.66 15.71
CA ALA A 196 0.90 51.11 14.31
C ALA A 196 1.93 50.63 13.25
N PRO A 197 1.66 50.84 11.94
CA PRO A 197 0.45 50.50 11.18
C PRO A 197 0.77 49.64 9.91
N VAL A 198 -0.31 49.15 9.30
CA VAL A 198 -0.49 48.63 7.94
C VAL A 198 0.72 48.72 6.98
N SER A 199 1.21 47.57 6.51
CA SER A 199 2.02 47.49 5.29
C SER A 199 1.59 46.30 4.43
N SER A 200 0.62 46.57 3.55
CA SER A 200 0.29 45.76 2.39
C SER A 200 1.53 45.57 1.51
N ARG A 201 2.03 44.34 1.39
CA ARG A 201 2.95 43.98 0.30
C ARG A 201 2.78 42.52 -0.10
N THR A 202 1.85 42.33 -1.02
CA THR A 202 1.89 41.26 -2.02
C THR A 202 3.26 41.28 -2.70
N ARG A 203 4.04 40.20 -2.54
CA ARG A 203 5.23 40.00 -3.36
C ARG A 203 5.23 38.57 -3.87
N SER A 204 4.60 38.41 -5.03
CA SER A 204 4.76 37.25 -5.91
C SER A 204 6.25 37.05 -6.18
N LYS A 205 6.81 35.91 -5.77
CA LYS A 205 8.13 35.48 -6.19
C LYS A 205 7.96 34.51 -7.37
N THR A 206 8.13 35.05 -8.56
CA THR A 206 8.44 34.29 -9.76
C THR A 206 9.82 33.66 -9.58
N VAL A 207 9.90 32.34 -9.52
CA VAL A 207 11.17 31.59 -9.54
C VAL A 207 11.65 31.58 -10.98
N GLN A 208 12.66 32.39 -11.27
CA GLN A 208 13.41 32.32 -12.52
C GLN A 208 14.30 31.07 -12.50
N SER A 209 14.10 30.24 -13.51
CA SER A 209 15.02 29.23 -14.00
C SER A 209 16.41 29.83 -14.21
N GLY A 210 17.41 29.24 -13.55
CA GLY A 210 18.82 29.60 -13.70
C GLY A 210 19.64 28.33 -13.85
N ILE A 211 19.83 27.92 -15.10
CA ILE A 211 20.74 26.87 -15.53
C ILE A 211 22.18 27.39 -15.42
N SER A 212 22.99 26.75 -14.59
CA SER A 212 24.46 26.74 -14.63
C SER A 212 24.90 25.76 -13.55
N GLY A 213 25.56 24.63 -13.80
CA GLY A 213 26.65 24.40 -14.74
C GLY A 213 27.85 23.92 -13.92
N ASN A 214 28.14 22.63 -14.02
CA ASN A 214 29.41 21.93 -13.80
C ASN A 214 30.35 22.38 -12.67
N LYS A 215 30.56 21.52 -11.67
CA LYS A 215 31.91 21.18 -11.19
C LYS A 215 32.06 19.70 -10.87
N LEU A 216 32.65 19.03 -11.86
CA LEU A 216 33.52 17.86 -11.79
C LEU A 216 34.37 17.86 -10.49
N ARG A 217 34.28 16.80 -9.69
CA ARG A 217 35.36 16.39 -8.78
C ARG A 217 35.58 14.90 -8.91
N ASP A 218 36.62 14.59 -9.67
CA ASP A 218 37.41 13.38 -9.53
C ASP A 218 38.00 13.28 -8.13
N ALA A 219 37.81 12.14 -7.47
CA ALA A 219 38.76 11.62 -6.50
C ALA A 219 38.71 10.08 -6.50
N LYS A 220 39.80 9.54 -7.06
CA LYS A 220 40.21 8.15 -7.16
C LYS A 220 40.32 7.43 -5.81
N ARG A 221 40.09 6.11 -5.89
CA ARG A 221 40.69 4.99 -5.11
C ARG A 221 40.34 4.97 -3.62
N ILE A 222 39.93 3.83 -3.06
CA ILE A 222 40.81 2.69 -2.75
C ILE A 222 40.02 1.36 -2.77
N SER A 223 40.68 0.36 -3.32
CA SER A 223 40.34 -1.07 -3.32
C SER A 223 40.67 -1.72 -1.97
N ALA A 224 39.78 -2.56 -1.43
CA ALA A 224 40.11 -3.71 -0.57
C ALA A 224 38.85 -4.58 -0.43
N LYS A 225 38.80 -5.74 -1.11
CA LYS A 225 39.11 -7.09 -0.57
C LYS A 225 37.99 -7.71 0.27
N SER A 226 37.31 -8.66 -0.37
CA SER A 226 36.92 -9.99 0.11
C SER A 226 37.13 -10.29 1.59
N SER A 227 36.05 -10.70 2.26
CA SER A 227 36.07 -11.73 3.30
C SER A 227 34.67 -12.30 3.45
N GLU A 228 34.51 -13.51 2.91
CA GLU A 228 33.54 -14.49 3.36
C GLU A 228 33.44 -14.54 4.90
N ARG A 229 32.22 -14.66 5.41
CA ARG A 229 31.86 -15.52 6.54
C ARG A 229 30.33 -15.64 6.59
N ARG A 230 29.84 -16.82 6.17
CA ARG A 230 28.46 -17.26 6.36
C ARG A 230 28.21 -17.52 7.85
N PRO A 231 27.07 -17.14 8.42
CA PRO A 231 26.65 -17.62 9.73
C PRO A 231 26.00 -19.00 9.61
N ALA A 232 26.50 -19.96 10.40
CA ALA A 232 25.83 -21.22 10.66
C ALA A 232 24.74 -20.98 11.70
N TYR A 233 23.47 -20.96 11.28
CA TYR A 233 22.34 -21.13 12.19
C TYR A 233 21.92 -22.60 12.16
N ARG A 234 22.29 -23.31 13.24
CA ARG A 234 21.60 -24.52 13.69
C ARG A 234 20.31 -24.07 14.38
N TYR A 235 19.17 -24.52 13.89
CA TYR A 235 17.99 -24.74 14.73
C TYR A 235 17.60 -26.20 14.59
N ALA A 236 17.63 -26.89 15.72
CA ALA A 236 16.99 -28.19 15.91
C ALA A 236 15.54 -27.92 16.30
N PHE A 237 14.62 -28.53 15.59
CA PHE A 237 13.33 -29.02 16.07
C PHE A 237 13.05 -30.31 15.34
#